data_AF-A0A2V9HLJ3-F1
#
_entry.id   AF-A0A2V9HLJ3-F1
#
_cell.length_a   1.000
_cell.length_b   1.000
_cell.length_c   1.000
_cell.angle_alpha   90.00
_cell.angle_beta   90.00
_cell.angle_gamma   90.00
#
_symmetry.space_group_name_H-M   'P 1'
#
loop_
_entity.id
_entity.type
_entity.pdbx_description
1 polymer ?
#
loop_
_entity_poly.entity_id
_entity_poly.type
_entity_poly.pdbx_seq_one_letter_code
_entity_poly.pdbx_strand_id
1 'polypeptide(L)'
;MAACLLACTALPLPANAQGNYEIQVYPYETVEPHHTMVELHSNFTLQGSKSTDDGTLPTNHQWHETIEITHGFDSWFETGFYIFTSAKNGQGWDYVGSHIRPRVRVPPQWHWPVGISLSNEIGW
;
A
#
# COMPACT_ATOMS: atom_id res chain seq x y z
N MET A 1 -11.51 37.42 -20.30
CA MET A 1 -10.41 36.82 -19.52
C MET A 1 -10.41 35.34 -19.84
N ALA A 2 -9.50 34.87 -20.71
CA ALA A 2 -9.51 33.50 -21.22
C ALA A 2 -8.71 32.60 -20.26
N ALA A 3 -9.34 31.54 -19.76
CA ALA A 3 -8.67 30.51 -18.98
C ALA A 3 -8.02 29.51 -19.94
N CYS A 4 -6.69 29.51 -20.01
CA CYS A 4 -5.94 28.44 -20.68
C CYS A 4 -5.96 27.19 -19.79
N LEU A 5 -6.78 26.20 -20.14
CA LEU A 5 -6.61 24.83 -19.66
C LEU A 5 -5.35 24.26 -20.33
N LEU A 6 -4.26 24.10 -19.58
CA LEU A 6 -3.15 23.25 -19.99
C LEU A 6 -3.59 21.79 -19.87
N ALA A 7 -3.93 21.17 -21.00
CA ALA A 7 -4.11 19.73 -21.11
C ALA A 7 -2.74 19.06 -21.16
N CYS A 8 -2.28 18.51 -20.03
CA CYS A 8 -1.10 17.66 -19.99
C CYS A 8 -1.40 16.31 -20.66
N THR A 9 -1.07 16.18 -21.94
CA THR A 9 -1.07 14.88 -22.64
C THR A 9 0.18 14.10 -22.24
N ALA A 10 0.11 13.34 -21.15
CA ALA A 10 1.16 12.38 -20.79
C ALA A 10 1.08 11.16 -21.72
N LEU A 11 2.17 10.85 -22.42
CA LEU A 11 2.31 9.62 -23.21
C LEU A 11 2.26 8.41 -22.26
N PRO A 12 1.48 7.36 -22.54
CA PRO A 12 1.40 6.18 -21.68
C PRO A 12 2.70 5.40 -21.78
N LEU A 13 3.52 5.45 -20.72
CA LEU A 13 4.64 4.54 -20.53
C LEU A 13 4.11 3.20 -19.98
N PRO A 14 4.76 2.07 -20.31
CA PRO A 14 4.41 0.79 -19.70
C PRO A 14 4.56 0.90 -18.18
N ALA A 15 3.47 0.61 -17.46
CA ALA A 15 3.45 0.56 -16.01
C ALA A 15 3.61 -0.90 -15.56
N ASN A 16 4.56 -1.16 -14.66
CA ASN A 16 4.59 -2.44 -13.97
C ASN A 16 3.43 -2.45 -12.96
N ALA A 17 2.58 -3.47 -13.03
CA ALA A 17 1.55 -3.67 -12.04
C ALA A 17 2.18 -4.26 -10.77
N GLN A 18 1.86 -3.69 -9.61
CA GLN A 18 2.24 -4.26 -8.32
C GLN A 18 1.31 -5.43 -7.98
N GLY A 19 1.87 -6.45 -7.34
CA GLY A 19 1.10 -7.58 -6.83
C GLY A 19 0.15 -7.14 -5.72
N ASN A 20 -1.03 -7.74 -5.69
CA ASN A 20 -1.94 -7.68 -4.54
C ASN A 20 -1.35 -8.58 -3.43
N TYR A 21 -0.59 -7.98 -2.51
CA TYR A 21 -0.11 -8.64 -1.30
C TYR A 21 -0.95 -8.30 -0.07
N GLU A 22 -1.77 -7.25 -0.18
CA GLU A 22 -2.54 -6.69 0.92
C GLU A 22 -3.81 -6.02 0.39
N ILE A 23 -4.91 -6.16 1.14
CA ILE A 23 -6.16 -5.46 0.93
C ILE A 23 -6.53 -4.79 2.25
N GLN A 24 -6.44 -3.46 2.31
CA GLN A 24 -6.80 -2.68 3.50
C GLN A 24 -7.73 -1.53 3.12
N VAL A 25 -8.71 -1.27 3.98
CA VAL A 25 -9.58 -0.09 3.87
C VAL A 25 -9.12 0.93 4.89
N TYR A 26 -8.54 2.03 4.42
CA TYR A 26 -8.03 3.07 5.29
C TYR A 26 -9.14 4.00 5.80
N PRO A 27 -9.26 4.22 7.12
CA PRO A 27 -10.05 5.36 7.63
C PRO A 27 -9.36 6.66 7.24
N TYR A 28 -10.03 7.83 7.29
CA TYR A 28 -9.38 9.12 6.98
C TYR A 28 -8.31 9.54 8.03
N GLU A 29 -8.34 8.94 9.21
CA GLU A 29 -7.47 9.28 10.34
C GLU A 29 -6.07 8.73 10.13
N THR A 30 -5.09 9.52 10.55
CA THR A 30 -3.70 9.08 10.71
C THR A 30 -3.53 8.53 12.13
N VAL A 31 -2.50 7.71 12.33
CA VAL A 31 -1.99 7.31 13.64
C VAL A 31 -1.76 8.55 14.50
N GLU A 32 -2.01 8.40 15.80
CA GLU A 32 -1.85 9.50 16.75
C GLU A 32 -0.43 10.09 16.70
N PRO A 33 -0.28 11.41 16.92
CA PRO A 33 1.02 12.05 16.96
C PRO A 33 2.00 11.34 17.89
N HIS A 34 3.20 11.06 17.38
CA HIS A 34 4.30 10.40 18.08
C HIS A 34 4.04 8.95 18.49
N HIS A 35 3.05 8.28 17.88
CA HIS A 35 2.78 6.87 18.10
C HIS A 35 3.25 6.04 16.92
N THR A 36 3.68 4.81 17.22
CA THR A 36 4.01 3.80 16.21
C THR A 36 3.03 2.65 16.33
N MET A 37 2.35 2.37 15.22
CA MET A 37 1.50 1.20 15.04
C MET A 37 2.30 0.12 14.30
N VAL A 38 2.11 -1.14 14.71
CA VAL A 38 2.68 -2.30 14.04
C VAL A 38 1.55 -3.27 13.76
N GLU A 39 1.40 -3.64 12.49
CA GLU A 39 0.36 -4.53 12.00
C GLU A 39 1.00 -5.74 11.31
N LEU A 40 0.31 -6.88 11.42
CA LEU A 40 0.71 -8.14 10.80
C LEU A 40 -0.47 -8.68 10.00
N HIS A 41 -0.32 -8.75 8.68
CA HIS A 41 -1.35 -9.26 7.78
C HIS A 41 -0.94 -10.61 7.23
N SER A 42 -1.70 -11.64 7.60
CA SER A 42 -1.50 -13.01 7.12
C SER A 42 -2.60 -13.39 6.14
N ASN A 43 -2.23 -13.62 4.88
CA ASN A 43 -3.15 -13.98 3.81
C ASN A 43 -2.81 -15.36 3.26
N PHE A 44 -3.77 -16.28 3.25
CA PHE A 44 -3.58 -17.61 2.68
C PHE A 44 -4.53 -17.89 1.52
N THR A 45 -3.94 -18.23 0.37
CA THR A 45 -4.69 -18.61 -0.83
C THR A 45 -4.87 -20.13 -0.85
N LEU A 46 -5.99 -20.62 -0.29
CA LEU A 46 -6.32 -22.05 -0.27
C LEU A 46 -6.50 -22.65 -1.67
N GLN A 47 -7.01 -21.89 -2.63
CA GLN A 47 -7.13 -22.31 -4.02
C GLN A 47 -6.81 -21.13 -4.93
N GLY A 48 -5.80 -21.29 -5.79
CA GLY A 48 -5.29 -20.22 -6.64
C GLY A 48 -4.83 -20.72 -8.00
N SER A 49 -4.12 -19.88 -8.76
CA SER A 49 -3.54 -20.30 -10.04
C SER A 49 -2.43 -21.32 -9.81
N LYS A 50 -2.37 -22.31 -10.70
CA LYS A 50 -1.33 -23.35 -10.72
C LYS A 50 -0.27 -23.09 -11.81
N SER A 51 -0.56 -22.19 -12.74
CA SER A 51 0.34 -21.77 -13.81
C SER A 51 0.99 -20.43 -13.48
N THR A 52 2.15 -20.20 -14.09
CA THR A 52 2.73 -18.86 -14.20
C THR A 52 2.02 -18.16 -15.35
N ASP A 53 1.19 -17.17 -15.04
CA ASP A 53 0.47 -16.37 -16.02
C ASP A 53 1.02 -14.94 -15.99
N ASP A 54 1.30 -14.35 -17.16
CA ASP A 54 1.75 -12.96 -17.32
C ASP A 54 2.94 -12.53 -16.42
N GLY A 55 3.89 -13.44 -16.20
CA GLY A 55 5.10 -13.18 -15.40
C GLY A 55 4.89 -13.26 -13.89
N THR A 56 3.68 -13.60 -13.43
CA THR A 56 3.39 -13.84 -12.01
C THR A 56 3.60 -15.30 -11.64
N LEU A 57 3.96 -15.55 -10.37
CA LEU A 57 4.15 -16.91 -9.88
C LEU A 57 2.80 -17.53 -9.45
N PRO A 58 2.65 -18.88 -9.47
CA PRO A 58 1.40 -19.55 -9.10
C PRO A 58 0.97 -19.22 -7.66
N THR A 59 -0.31 -18.97 -7.41
CA THR A 59 -0.83 -18.55 -6.10
C THR A 59 -1.46 -19.68 -5.29
N ASN A 60 -1.60 -20.89 -5.86
CA ASN A 60 -2.22 -22.01 -5.17
C ASN A 60 -1.44 -22.45 -3.92
N HIS A 61 -2.10 -22.46 -2.77
CA HIS A 61 -1.49 -22.73 -1.45
C HIS A 61 -0.35 -21.75 -1.10
N GLN A 62 -0.44 -20.53 -1.61
CA GLN A 62 0.50 -19.47 -1.26
C GLN A 62 0.06 -18.80 0.04
N TRP A 63 1.03 -18.58 0.91
CA TRP A 63 0.90 -17.73 2.08
C TRP A 63 1.60 -16.40 1.80
N HIS A 64 0.97 -15.28 2.13
CA HIS A 64 1.55 -13.95 2.12
C HIS A 64 1.54 -13.40 3.53
N GLU A 65 2.68 -12.89 3.98
CA GLU A 65 2.78 -12.20 5.26
C GLU A 65 3.32 -10.80 5.02
N THR A 66 2.58 -9.82 5.51
CA THR A 66 2.98 -8.42 5.49
C THR A 66 3.18 -7.92 6.90
N ILE A 67 4.32 -7.28 7.16
CA ILE A 67 4.51 -6.46 8.35
C ILE A 67 4.39 -5.00 7.92
N GLU A 68 3.44 -4.28 8.51
CA GLU A 68 3.31 -2.82 8.36
C GLU A 68 3.76 -2.15 9.66
N ILE A 69 4.61 -1.13 9.53
CA ILE A 69 5.04 -0.26 10.62
C ILE A 69 4.67 1.17 10.24
N THR A 70 3.72 1.77 10.95
CA THR A 70 3.25 3.13 10.67
C THR A 70 3.54 4.05 11.84
N HIS A 71 4.23 5.16 11.57
CA HIS A 71 4.50 6.19 12.57
C HIS A 71 3.73 7.47 12.26
N GLY A 72 2.92 7.92 13.22
CA GLY A 72 2.29 9.24 13.20
C GLY A 72 3.30 10.29 13.68
N PHE A 73 3.67 11.23 12.82
CA PHE A 73 4.62 12.28 13.20
C PHE A 73 3.91 13.44 13.90
N ASP A 74 2.76 13.86 13.37
CA ASP A 74 1.93 14.91 13.94
C ASP A 74 0.43 14.66 13.63
N SER A 75 -0.41 15.68 13.86
CA SER A 75 -1.87 15.53 13.71
C SER A 75 -2.35 15.35 12.26
N TRP A 76 -1.47 15.52 11.27
CA TRP A 76 -1.83 15.51 9.85
C TRP A 76 -0.88 14.69 8.96
N PHE A 77 0.26 14.21 9.47
CA PHE A 77 1.23 13.43 8.71
C PHE A 77 1.65 12.12 9.39
N GLU A 78 1.67 11.04 8.61
CA GLU A 78 2.22 9.75 9.00
C GLU A 78 3.06 9.12 7.87
N THR A 79 3.87 8.12 8.21
CA THR A 79 4.52 7.27 7.21
C THR A 79 4.45 5.82 7.62
N GLY A 80 3.95 4.98 6.70
CA GLY A 80 3.99 3.53 6.80
C GLY A 80 5.20 2.94 6.08
N PHE A 81 5.72 1.83 6.59
CA PHE A 81 6.73 1.00 5.94
C PHE A 81 6.27 -0.46 5.95
N TYR A 82 6.41 -1.12 4.81
CA TYR A 82 5.89 -2.46 4.56
C TYR A 82 7.01 -3.42 4.25
N ILE A 83 6.88 -4.64 4.76
CA ILE A 83 7.73 -5.77 4.39
C ILE A 83 6.80 -6.87 3.90
N PHE A 84 6.92 -7.23 2.63
CA PHE A 84 6.12 -8.29 2.02
C PHE A 84 6.95 -9.56 1.92
N THR A 85 6.35 -10.66 2.36
CA THR A 85 6.91 -11.99 2.20
C THR A 85 5.87 -12.95 1.63
N SER A 86 6.36 -13.98 0.97
CA SER A 86 5.53 -15.04 0.41
C SER A 86 6.13 -16.39 0.76
N ALA A 87 5.29 -17.35 1.09
CA ALA A 87 5.67 -18.75 1.17
C ALA A 87 4.80 -19.63 0.29
N LYS A 88 5.42 -20.68 -0.26
CA LYS A 88 4.71 -21.72 -1.02
C LYS A 88 5.15 -23.09 -0.55
N ASN A 89 4.26 -24.06 -0.74
CA ASN A 89 4.54 -25.43 -0.36
C ASN A 89 5.80 -25.95 -1.07
N GLY A 90 6.81 -26.34 -0.29
CA GLY A 90 8.08 -26.86 -0.77
C GLY A 90 9.15 -25.82 -1.15
N GLN A 91 8.86 -24.51 -1.09
CA GLN A 91 9.81 -23.44 -1.47
C GLN A 91 10.26 -22.55 -0.30
N GLY A 92 9.62 -22.65 0.87
CA GLY A 92 9.98 -21.83 2.03
C GLY A 92 9.45 -20.40 1.92
N TRP A 93 10.06 -19.47 2.66
CA TRP A 93 9.71 -18.04 2.67
C TRP A 93 10.65 -17.24 1.78
N ASP A 94 10.05 -16.40 0.94
CA ASP A 94 10.72 -15.42 0.10
C ASP A 94 10.35 -14.00 0.55
N TYR A 95 11.33 -13.10 0.53
CA TYR A 95 11.07 -11.67 0.56
C TYR A 95 10.67 -11.23 -0.84
N VAL A 96 9.50 -10.60 -0.96
CA VAL A 96 8.90 -10.27 -2.25
C VAL A 96 8.76 -8.78 -2.49
N GLY A 97 9.05 -7.94 -1.50
CA GLY A 97 9.01 -6.50 -1.69
C GLY A 97 8.93 -5.67 -0.42
N SER A 98 9.00 -4.36 -0.60
CA SER A 98 8.75 -3.38 0.46
C SER A 98 8.19 -2.09 -0.12
N HIS A 99 7.24 -1.50 0.59
CA HIS A 99 6.70 -0.17 0.30
C HIS A 99 7.04 0.83 1.39
N ILE A 100 7.10 2.10 1.00
CA ILE A 100 6.93 3.24 1.90
C ILE A 100 5.63 3.97 1.53
N ARG A 101 4.87 4.36 2.55
CA ARG A 101 3.58 5.03 2.39
C ARG A 101 3.54 6.34 3.17
N PRO A 102 4.01 7.45 2.58
CA PRO A 102 3.67 8.76 3.11
C PRO A 102 2.17 8.99 2.99
N ARG A 103 1.57 9.52 4.06
CA ARG A 103 0.17 9.90 4.05
C ARG A 103 -0.04 11.21 4.78
N VAL A 104 -0.79 12.08 4.13
CA VAL A 104 -1.21 13.37 4.67
C VAL A 104 -2.72 13.42 4.76
N ARG A 105 -3.24 14.02 5.83
CA ARG A 105 -4.66 14.37 5.94
C ARG A 105 -4.84 15.86 6.14
N VAL A 106 -6.06 16.35 5.95
CA VAL A 106 -6.34 17.75 6.27
C VAL A 106 -6.20 17.99 7.77
N PRO A 107 -5.43 19.01 8.20
CA PRO A 107 -5.19 19.21 9.61
C PRO A 107 -6.48 19.47 10.40
N PRO A 108 -6.69 18.80 11.55
CA PRO A 108 -7.92 18.94 12.34
C PRO A 108 -8.25 20.38 12.71
N GLN A 109 -7.23 21.22 12.95
CA GLN A 109 -7.40 22.63 13.33
C GLN A 109 -8.05 23.50 12.24
N TRP A 110 -8.14 23.02 11.00
CA TRP A 110 -8.82 23.73 9.92
C TRP A 110 -10.34 23.54 9.95
N HIS A 111 -10.85 22.64 10.80
CA HIS A 111 -12.29 22.38 10.98
C HIS A 111 -13.04 22.12 9.66
N TRP A 112 -12.42 21.37 8.74
CA TRP A 112 -13.04 21.02 7.46
C TRP A 112 -14.25 20.10 7.70
N PRO A 113 -15.37 20.27 6.99
CA PRO A 113 -16.61 19.54 7.30
C PRO A 113 -16.56 18.07 6.86
N VAL A 114 -15.50 17.65 6.16
CA VAL A 114 -15.27 16.28 5.69
C VAL A 114 -13.83 15.86 5.95
N GLY A 115 -13.64 14.60 6.36
CA GLY A 115 -12.32 14.00 6.54
C GLY A 115 -11.73 13.59 5.19
N ILE A 116 -10.59 14.17 4.83
CA ILE A 116 -9.89 13.87 3.57
C ILE A 116 -8.42 13.58 3.88
N SER A 117 -7.91 12.52 3.26
CA SER A 117 -6.51 12.14 3.30
C SER A 117 -6.03 11.68 1.93
N LEU A 118 -4.77 11.98 1.62
CA LEU A 118 -4.06 11.50 0.44
C LEU A 118 -2.92 10.58 0.89
N SER A 119 -2.91 9.37 0.36
CA SER A 119 -1.91 8.34 0.64
C SER A 119 -1.34 7.84 -0.68
N ASN A 120 -0.05 7.52 -0.71
CA ASN A 120 0.57 6.86 -1.84
C ASN A 120 1.58 5.84 -1.35
N GLU A 121 1.47 4.61 -1.86
CA GLU A 121 2.45 3.56 -1.61
C GLU A 121 3.46 3.53 -2.75
N ILE A 122 4.75 3.51 -2.39
CA ILE A 122 5.86 3.56 -3.32
C ILE A 122 6.80 2.41 -2.98
N GLY A 123 7.06 1.55 -3.96
CA GLY A 123 8.00 0.45 -3.81
C GLY A 123 7.82 -0.63 -4.87
N TRP A 124 8.35 -1.81 -4.60
CA TRP A 124 8.29 -2.98 -5.47
C TRP A 124 8.15 -4.24 -4.64
#